data_AF-A0A537LGU4-F1
#
_entry.id   AF-A0A537LGU4-F1
#
_cell.length_a   1.000
_cell.length_b   1.000
_cell.length_c   1.000
_cell.angle_alpha   90.00
_cell.angle_beta   90.00
_cell.angle_gamma   90.00
#
_symmetry.space_group_name_H-M   'P 1'
#
loop_
_entity.id
_entity.type
_entity.pdbx_description
1 polymer ?
#
loop_
_entity_poly.entity_id
_entity_poly.type
_entity_poly.pdbx_seq_one_letter_code
_entity_poly.pdbx_strand_id
1 'polypeptide(L)' 'MDEVICVLGLGLMGRPIARTLLAAGCRTMGWNRSPLPEQVVAG' A
#
# COMPACT_ATOMS: atom_id res chain seq x y z
N MET A 1 8.57 -19.17 6.11
CA MET A 1 7.52 -18.35 6.74
C MET A 1 6.88 -17.53 5.65
N ASP A 2 5.57 -17.66 5.48
CA ASP A 2 4.86 -16.91 4.45
C ASP A 2 4.49 -15.50 4.96
N GLU A 3 5.50 -14.69 5.27
CA GLU A 3 5.29 -13.35 5.80
C GLU A 3 4.75 -12.41 4.72
N VAL A 4 3.80 -11.57 5.14
CA VAL A 4 3.13 -10.55 4.32
C VAL A 4 3.21 -9.24 5.09
N ILE A 5 3.64 -8.18 4.41
CA ILE A 5 3.71 -6.84 4.99
C ILE A 5 2.39 -6.13 4.70
N CYS A 6 1.64 -5.77 5.74
CA CYS A 6 0.41 -5.00 5.60
C CYS A 6 0.66 -3.52 5.85
N VAL A 7 0.34 -2.67 4.87
CA VAL A 7 0.41 -1.22 5.00
C VAL A 7 -0.98 -0.67 5.38
N LEU A 8 -1.09 -0.15 6.61
CA LEU A 8 -2.30 0.50 7.11
C LEU A 8 -2.27 1.98 6.73
N GLY A 9 -3.22 2.42 5.90
CA GLY A 9 -3.33 3.81 5.44
C GLY A 9 -2.52 4.11 4.17
N LEU A 10 -3.13 3.87 3.02
CA LEU A 10 -2.59 4.03 1.66
C LEU A 10 -2.73 5.46 1.11
N GLY A 11 -2.61 6.46 1.98
CA GLY A 11 -2.60 7.88 1.58
C GLY A 11 -1.29 8.28 0.87
N LEU A 12 -0.92 9.55 0.96
CA LEU A 12 0.27 10.12 0.30
C LEU A 12 1.56 9.32 0.58
N MET A 13 1.69 8.72 1.77
CA MET A 13 2.86 7.92 2.16
C MET A 13 2.67 6.42 2.00
N GLY A 14 1.54 5.85 2.48
CA GLY A 14 1.38 4.40 2.48
C GLY A 14 1.37 3.79 1.08
N ARG A 15 0.86 4.51 0.08
CA ARG A 15 0.84 4.04 -1.32
C ARG A 15 2.24 3.90 -1.94
N PRO A 16 3.11 4.92 -1.92
CA PRO A 16 4.48 4.74 -2.40
C PRO A 16 5.27 3.73 -1.58
N ILE A 17 5.04 3.62 -0.27
CA ILE A 17 5.64 2.55 0.56
C ILE A 17 5.21 1.17 0.05
N ALA A 18 3.91 0.93 -0.12
CA ALA A 18 3.39 -0.33 -0.63
C ALA A 18 3.93 -0.66 -2.03
N ARG A 19 4.06 0.34 -2.92
CA ARG A 19 4.67 0.17 -4.25
C ARG A 19 6.14 -0.25 -4.15
N THR A 20 6.93 0.41 -3.29
CA THR A 20 8.34 0.06 -3.10
C THR A 20 8.50 -1.36 -2.56
N LEU A 21 7.67 -1.77 -1.60
CA LEU A 21 7.69 -3.13 -1.06
C LEU A 21 7.33 -4.18 -2.13
N LEU A 22 6.30 -3.91 -2.94
CA LEU A 22 5.96 -4.76 -4.07
C LEU A 22 7.10 -4.85 -5.09
N ALA A 23 7.73 -3.72 -5.43
CA ALA A 23 8.86 -3.68 -6.36
C ALA A 23 10.10 -4.41 -5.82
N ALA A 24 10.27 -4.47 -4.50
CA ALA A 24 11.32 -5.23 -3.84
C ALA A 24 11.03 -6.76 -3.76
N GLY A 25 9.90 -7.22 -4.29
CA GLY A 25 9.50 -8.63 -4.24
C GLY A 25 8.86 -9.05 -2.91
N CYS A 26 8.58 -8.10 -2.01
CA CYS A 26 7.86 -8.40 -0.78
C CYS A 26 6.37 -8.62 -1.08
N ARG A 27 5.80 -9.71 -0.56
CA ARG A 27 4.34 -9.84 -0.53
C ARG A 27 3.76 -8.76 0.36
N THR A 28 2.92 -7.93 -0.26
CA THR A 28 2.41 -6.71 0.38
C THR A 28 0.89 -6.66 0.25
N MET A 29 0.22 -6.36 1.36
CA MET A 29 -1.20 -6.04 1.40
C MET A 29 -1.38 -4.59 1.85
N GLY A 30 -2.52 -4.00 1.50
CA GLY A 30 -2.87 -2.66 1.92
C GLY A 30 -4.29 -2.60 2.48
N TRP A 31 -4.51 -1.81 3.53
CA TRP A 31 -5.83 -1.62 4.11
C TRP A 31 -6.06 -0.17 4.52
N ASN A 32 -7.26 0.33 4.22
CA ASN A 32 -7.74 1.64 4.65
C ASN A 32 -9.10 1.52 5.34
N ARG A 33 -9.32 2.35 6.36
CA ARG A 33 -10.64 2.52 7.00
C ARG A 33 -11.70 3.03 6.03
N SER A 34 -11.30 3.92 5.11
CA SER A 34 -12.20 4.61 4.19
C SER A 34 -11.67 4.48 2.76
N PRO A 35 -12.54 4.54 1.73
CA PRO A 35 -12.10 4.59 0.35
C PRO A 35 -11.09 5.72 0.12
N LEU A 36 -10.14 5.48 -0.78
CA LEU A 36 -9.20 6.53 -1.18
C LEU A 36 -9.91 7.56 -2.06
N PRO A 37 -9.63 8.86 -1.89
CA PRO A 37 -10.05 9.88 -2.85
C PRO A 37 -9.48 9.56 -4.23
N GLU A 38 -10.24 9.78 -5.31
CA GLU A 38 -9.80 9.50 -6.69
C GLU A 38 -8.45 10.15 -7.04
N GLN A 39 -8.24 11.35 -6.50
CA GLN A 39 -7.02 12.15 -6.64
C GLN A 39 -5.77 11.43 -6.13
N VAL A 40 -5.93 10.54 -5.16
CA VAL A 40 -4.84 9.77 -4.54
C VAL A 40 -4.62 8.45 -5.29
N VAL A 41 -5.60 7.92 -6.03
CA VAL A 41 -5.48 6.65 -6.76
C VAL A 41 -4.96 6.78 -8.19
N ALA A 42 -5.05 7.95 -8.82
CA ALA A 42 -4.48 8.19 -10.15
C ALA A 42 -2.93 8.18 -10.10
N GLY A 43 -2.32 7.12 -10.65
CA GLY A 43 -0.86 6.99 -10.82
C GLY A 43 -0.29 5.65 -10.38
#